data_AF-A0AAW6XXQ0-F1
#
_entry.id   AF-A0AAW6XXQ0-F1
#
_cell.length_a   1.000
_cell.length_b   1.000
_cell.length_c   1.000
_cell.angle_alpha   90.00
_cell.angle_beta   90.00
_cell.angle_gamma   90.00
#
_symmetry.space_group_name_H-M   'P 1'
#
loop_
_entity.id
_entity.type
_entity.pdbx_description
1 polymer ?
#
loop_
_entity_poly.entity_id
_entity_poly.type
_entity_poly.pdbx_seq_one_letter_code
_entity_poly.pdbx_strand_id
1 'polypeptide(L)' 'RQVIHSTAALGKEKVESAAERIRGLNPDVQVITYTTRLDEANIDDIFAAWDVIVDATDNFATRYLIDQAATRAGKPE' A
#
# COMPACT_ATOMS: atom_id res chain seq x y z
N ARG A 1 9.21 -0.11 15.41
CA ARG A 1 9.28 0.35 14.00
C ARG A 1 8.02 0.05 13.16
N GLN A 2 7.06 -0.79 13.60
CA GLN A 2 5.80 -1.03 12.87
C GLN A 2 4.62 -1.07 13.85
N VAL A 3 4.07 0.10 14.20
CA VAL A 3 3.09 0.26 15.30
C VAL A 3 1.68 -0.23 14.96
N ILE A 4 1.40 -0.44 13.68
CA ILE A 4 0.10 -0.93 13.21
C ILE A 4 -0.10 -2.44 13.48
N HIS A 5 0.99 -3.18 13.72
CA HIS A 5 0.96 -4.63 13.95
C HIS A 5 1.10 -4.97 15.44
N SER A 6 0.63 -6.16 15.83
CA SER A 6 0.79 -6.73 17.17
C SER A 6 1.59 -8.04 17.11
N THR A 7 2.14 -8.49 18.24
CA THR A 7 2.85 -9.77 18.33
C THR A 7 1.96 -10.96 17.95
N ALA A 8 0.65 -10.87 18.18
CA ALA A 8 -0.31 -11.90 17.80
C ALA A 8 -0.49 -12.03 16.27
N ALA A 9 -0.09 -11.02 15.50
CA ALA A 9 -0.15 -11.04 14.04
C ALA A 9 1.12 -11.61 13.38
N LEU A 10 2.07 -12.15 14.16
CA LEU A 10 3.26 -12.80 13.60
C LEU A 10 2.85 -14.00 12.72
N GLY A 11 3.46 -14.09 11.53
CA GLY A 11 3.15 -15.11 10.53
C GLY A 11 1.95 -14.78 9.63
N LYS A 12 1.20 -13.71 9.93
CA LYS A 12 0.16 -13.19 9.05
C LYS A 12 0.75 -12.24 8.02
N GLU A 13 0.13 -12.21 6.84
CA GLU A 13 0.45 -11.20 5.83
C GLU A 13 0.27 -9.79 6.39
N LYS A 14 1.25 -8.92 6.13
CA LYS A 14 1.25 -7.57 6.69
C LYS A 14 0.03 -6.76 6.24
N VAL A 15 -0.37 -6.92 4.98
CA VAL A 15 -1.53 -6.21 4.41
C VAL A 15 -2.82 -6.57 5.12
N GLU A 16 -3.00 -7.85 5.48
CA GLU A 16 -4.18 -8.30 6.21
C GLU A 16 -4.17 -7.82 7.66
N SER A 17 -3.02 -7.94 8.34
CA SER A 17 -2.88 -7.45 9.72
C SER A 17 -3.17 -5.94 9.82
N ALA A 18 -2.67 -5.15 8.87
CA ALA A 18 -2.94 -3.72 8.80
C ALA A 18 -4.43 -3.44 8.52
N ALA A 19 -5.04 -4.17 7.58
CA ALA A 19 -6.44 -3.97 7.23
C ALA A 19 -7.39 -4.30 8.39
N GLU A 20 -7.13 -5.36 9.14
CA GLU A 20 -7.88 -5.68 10.36
C GLU A 20 -7.75 -4.59 11.42
N ARG A 21 -6.54 -4.06 11.60
CA ARG A 21 -6.32 -2.96 12.54
C ARG A 21 -7.07 -1.69 12.13
N ILE A 22 -7.05 -1.34 10.84
CA ILE A 22 -7.76 -0.16 10.33
C ILE A 22 -9.28 -0.33 10.49
N ARG A 23 -9.85 -1.47 10.07
CA ARG A 23 -11.29 -1.73 10.21
C ARG A 23 -11.74 -1.76 11.66
N GLY A 24 -10.90 -2.28 12.56
CA GLY A 24 -11.15 -2.25 14.01
C GLY A 24 -11.08 -0.85 14.62
N LEU A 25 -10.38 0.10 13.99
CA LEU A 25 -10.31 1.49 14.41
C LEU A 25 -11.49 2.31 13.87
N ASN A 26 -11.82 2.13 12.59
CA ASN A 26 -12.96 2.76 11.96
C ASN A 26 -13.61 1.77 10.97
N PRO A 27 -14.78 1.19 11.30
CA PRO A 27 -15.44 0.20 10.44
C PRO A 27 -16.04 0.81 9.16
N ASP A 28 -16.22 2.13 9.11
CA ASP A 28 -16.80 2.81 7.95
C ASP A 28 -15.79 3.01 6.80
N VAL A 29 -14.50 2.77 7.06
CA VAL A 29 -13.44 2.88 6.05
C VAL A 29 -13.38 1.62 5.20
N GLN A 30 -13.43 1.80 3.88
CA GLN A 30 -13.13 0.73 2.94
C GLN A 30 -11.63 0.51 2.84
N VAL A 31 -11.18 -0.70 3.16
CA VAL A 31 -9.77 -1.10 3.03
C VAL A 31 -9.64 -2.15 1.92
N ILE A 32 -8.95 -1.76 0.85
CA ILE A 32 -8.60 -2.62 -0.29
C ILE A 32 -7.13 -3.00 -0.15
N THR A 33 -6.83 -4.30 -0.18
CA THR A 33 -5.48 -4.83 0.04
C THR A 33 -4.94 -5.48 -1.22
N TYR A 34 -3.65 -5.29 -1.48
CA TYR A 34 -2.92 -5.96 -2.54
C TYR A 34 -1.82 -6.84 -1.93
N THR A 35 -2.04 -8.16 -1.88
CA THR A 35 -1.01 -9.14 -1.47
C THR A 35 -0.12 -9.52 -2.65
N THR A 36 0.36 -8.51 -3.38
CA THR A 36 1.27 -8.68 -4.51
C THR A 36 2.41 -7.68 -4.38
N ARG A 37 3.54 -8.01 -5.01
CA ARG A 37 4.64 -7.06 -5.15
C ARG A 37 4.28 -6.06 -6.24
N LEU A 38 4.54 -4.78 -5.98
CA LEU A 38 4.39 -3.74 -6.99
C LEU A 38 5.50 -3.88 -8.04
N ASP A 39 5.13 -3.89 -9.31
CA ASP A 39 6.03 -3.97 -10.46
C ASP A 39 5.46 -3.22 -11.67
N GLU A 40 6.24 -3.14 -12.75
CA GLU A 40 5.82 -2.46 -13.98
C GLU A 40 4.56 -3.05 -14.62
N ALA A 41 4.27 -4.33 -14.38
CA ALA A 41 3.12 -5.00 -14.98
C ALA A 41 1.81 -4.68 -14.27
N ASN A 42 1.84 -4.21 -13.01
CA ASN A 42 0.64 -3.97 -12.21
C ASN A 42 0.48 -2.53 -11.69
N ILE A 43 1.53 -1.73 -11.68
CA ILE A 43 1.51 -0.43 -10.99
C ILE A 43 0.50 0.55 -11.59
N ASP A 44 0.42 0.62 -12.92
CA ASP A 44 -0.45 1.59 -13.59
C ASP A 44 -1.93 1.26 -13.35
N ASP A 45 -2.31 -0.02 -13.40
CA ASP A 45 -3.68 -0.49 -13.12
C ASP A 45 -4.07 -0.23 -11.66
N ILE A 46 -3.15 -0.48 -10.73
CA ILE A 46 -3.39 -0.21 -9.30
C ILE A 46 -3.56 1.30 -9.08
N PHE A 47 -2.68 2.13 -9.64
CA PHE A 47 -2.69 3.58 -9.41
C PHE A 47 -3.90 4.27 -10.04
N ALA A 48 -4.45 3.73 -11.14
CA ALA A 48 -5.66 4.26 -11.77
C ALA A 48 -6.87 4.26 -10.82
N ALA A 49 -6.90 3.36 -9.83
CA ALA A 49 -7.98 3.23 -8.86
C ALA A 49 -7.89 4.18 -7.65
N TRP A 50 -6.81 4.98 -7.53
CA TRP A 50 -6.54 5.81 -6.35
C TRP A 50 -6.32 7.28 -6.72
N ASP A 51 -6.64 8.19 -5.81
CA ASP A 51 -6.49 9.63 -6.03
C ASP A 51 -5.13 10.17 -5.58
N VAL A 52 -4.56 9.58 -4.52
CA VAL A 52 -3.30 10.01 -3.90
C VAL A 52 -2.46 8.78 -3.63
N ILE A 53 -1.16 8.88 -3.89
CA ILE A 53 -0.18 7.84 -3.62
C ILE A 53 0.64 8.25 -2.40
N VAL A 54 1.00 7.29 -1.55
CA VAL A 54 1.90 7.52 -0.42
C VAL A 54 2.96 6.43 -0.44
N ASP A 55 4.21 6.80 -0.72
CA ASP A 55 5.34 5.86 -0.68
C ASP A 55 5.84 5.63 0.76
N ALA A 56 5.80 4.37 1.18
CA ALA A 56 6.37 3.91 2.46
C ALA A 56 7.36 2.74 2.25
N THR A 57 7.92 2.62 1.04
CA THR A 57 8.87 1.58 0.68
C THR A 57 10.27 1.89 1.23
N ASP A 58 11.07 0.85 1.40
CA ASP A 58 12.39 0.92 2.05
C ASP A 58 13.55 0.76 1.05
N ASN A 59 13.28 0.78 -0.26
CA ASN A 59 14.30 0.56 -1.28
C ASN A 59 14.15 1.50 -2.48
N PHE A 60 15.30 1.91 -3.03
CA PHE A 60 15.38 2.88 -4.12
C PHE A 60 14.65 2.45 -5.38
N ALA A 61 14.78 1.17 -5.78
CA ALA A 61 14.18 0.68 -7.02
C ALA A 61 12.67 0.84 -7.02
N THR A 62 11.99 0.50 -5.92
CA THR A 62 10.53 0.63 -5.82
C THR A 62 10.11 2.09 -5.76
N ARG A 63 10.86 2.93 -5.03
CA ARG A 63 10.59 4.39 -4.97
C ARG A 63 10.66 5.05 -6.35
N TYR A 64 11.68 4.74 -7.16
CA TYR A 64 11.77 5.28 -8.53
C TYR A 64 10.63 4.79 -9.43
N LEU A 65 10.21 3.53 -9.27
CA LEU A 65 9.07 2.99 -10.00
C LEU A 65 7.76 3.73 -9.63
N ILE A 66 7.55 3.99 -8.33
CA ILE A 66 6.39 4.73 -7.80
C ILE A 66 6.35 6.17 -8.33
N ASP A 67 7.44 6.93 -8.19
CA ASP A 67 7.56 8.32 -8.64
C ASP A 67 7.22 8.47 -10.14
N GLN A 68 7.77 7.59 -10.96
CA GLN A 68 7.48 7.59 -12.40
C GLN A 68 6.03 7.24 -12.70
N ALA A 69 5.47 6.23 -12.03
CA ALA A 69 4.09 5.82 -12.26
C ALA A 69 3.08 6.87 -11.77
N ALA A 70 3.31 7.49 -10.61
CA ALA A 70 2.49 8.57 -10.08
C ALA A 70 2.51 9.78 -11.03
N THR A 71 3.70 10.17 -11.50
CA THR A 71 3.86 11.24 -12.50
C THR A 71 3.10 10.93 -13.79
N ARG A 72 3.24 9.72 -14.35
CA ARG A 72 2.50 9.30 -15.56
C ARG A 72 0.99 9.31 -15.36
N ALA A 73 0.53 8.86 -14.19
CA ALA A 73 -0.89 8.81 -13.85
C ALA A 73 -1.47 10.17 -13.45
N GLY A 74 -0.63 11.21 -13.35
CA GLY A 74 -1.03 12.55 -12.89
C GLY A 74 -1.53 12.56 -11.44
N LYS A 75 -1.01 11.65 -10.59
CA LYS A 75 -1.41 11.51 -9.20
C LYS A 75 -0.40 12.23 -8.30
N PRO A 76 -0.86 12.97 -7.28
CA PRO A 76 0.01 13.47 -6.23
C PRO A 76 0.62 12.29 -5.45
N GLU A 77 1.92 12.38 -5.21
CA GLU A 77 2.75 11.48 -4.40
C GLU A 77 3.38 12.27 -3.24
#